data_AF-A0A6I9Q0T8-F1
#
_entry.id   AF-A0A6I9Q0T8-F1
#
_cell.length_a   1.000
_cell.length_b   1.000
_cell.length_c   1.000
_cell.angle_alpha   90.00
_cell.angle_beta   90.00
_cell.angle_gamma   90.00
#
_symmetry.space_group_name_H-M   'P 1'
#
loop_
_entity.id
_entity.type
_entity.pdbx_description
1 polymer ?
#
loop_
_entity_poly.entity_id
_entity_poly.type
_entity_poly.pdbx_seq_one_letter_code
_entity_poly.pdbx_strand_id
1 'polypeptide(L)'
;MCTVMKFNQSVLQDMSDNNNNDNKVWKWHIQDPASQKLTWNKPPKSVLVIKKIRDASLLQPFKELCIFLTEVKEMIVYVEKKVLEDPAISDDENFGAITEKFCTFRDDLDDISNRVDFIICLGGDGTLLYASSLFQESVPPVMAFHLGSLGFLTPFKFDTYQSQVDQVIEGNAAIVLRSRLKVRVLKDNWEKKARLDEKGIILTNGDTESRRKSVQYQVISEA
;
A
#
# COMPACT_ATOMS: atom_id res chain seq x y z
N MET A 1 -0.01 17.61 -0.33
CA MET A 1 -1.37 17.05 -0.41
C MET A 1 -1.32 15.92 -1.41
N CYS A 2 -1.24 14.67 -0.93
CA CYS A 2 -1.29 13.48 -1.77
C CYS A 2 -2.64 13.40 -2.49
N THR A 3 -2.64 12.98 -3.75
CA THR A 3 -3.90 12.82 -4.50
C THR A 3 -4.58 11.53 -4.06
N VAL A 4 -5.46 11.61 -3.06
CA VAL A 4 -6.22 10.45 -2.59
C VAL A 4 -7.23 10.04 -3.67
N MET A 5 -7.15 8.81 -4.13
CA MET A 5 -8.20 8.15 -4.87
C MET A 5 -9.39 7.93 -3.91
N LYS A 6 -10.50 8.65 -4.12
CA LYS A 6 -11.70 8.45 -3.31
C LYS A 6 -12.48 7.26 -3.86
N PHE A 7 -12.65 6.23 -3.03
CA PHE A 7 -13.61 5.16 -3.27
C PHE A 7 -14.97 5.52 -2.65
N ASN A 8 -15.99 5.65 -3.50
CA ASN A 8 -17.38 5.67 -3.07
C ASN A 8 -17.86 4.23 -2.86
N GLN A 9 -17.62 3.68 -1.68
CA GLN A 9 -18.47 2.61 -1.18
C GLN A 9 -19.48 3.24 -0.20
N SER A 10 -20.40 4.04 -0.74
CA SER A 10 -21.44 4.66 0.06
C SER A 10 -22.61 3.68 0.22
N VAL A 11 -22.84 3.21 1.46
CA VAL A 11 -24.18 2.79 1.86
C VAL A 11 -25.00 4.06 2.00
N LEU A 12 -25.77 4.40 0.96
CA LEU A 12 -26.74 5.49 1.05
C LEU A 12 -28.02 4.95 1.67
N GLN A 13 -28.39 5.50 2.83
CA GLN A 13 -29.71 5.33 3.41
C GLN A 13 -30.60 6.43 2.84
N ASP A 14 -31.50 6.09 1.92
CA ASP A 14 -32.52 7.04 1.46
C ASP A 14 -33.41 7.43 2.64
N MET A 15 -33.48 8.72 2.96
CA MET A 15 -34.47 9.30 3.88
C MET A 15 -35.58 9.97 3.08
N SER A 16 -36.62 9.19 2.73
CA SER A 16 -38.00 9.62 2.38
C SER A 16 -38.76 8.36 1.90
N ASP A 17 -39.97 7.99 2.32
CA ASP A 17 -41.13 8.80 2.69
C ASP A 17 -42.05 8.10 3.70
N ASN A 18 -42.84 8.95 4.36
CA ASN A 18 -43.85 8.65 5.37
C ASN A 18 -45.08 7.96 4.76
N ASN A 19 -45.17 6.62 4.80
CA ASN A 19 -46.43 5.89 5.04
C ASN A 19 -46.22 4.36 5.15
N ASN A 20 -46.50 3.83 6.34
CA ASN A 20 -47.06 2.51 6.65
C ASN A 20 -46.68 1.29 5.76
N ASN A 21 -45.50 0.70 6.02
CA ASN A 21 -45.25 -0.74 6.23
C ASN A 21 -43.73 -0.96 6.34
N ASP A 22 -43.29 -1.61 7.41
CA ASP A 22 -41.89 -1.83 7.80
C ASP A 22 -41.12 -2.82 6.90
N ASN A 23 -41.08 -2.59 5.58
CA ASN A 23 -40.13 -3.26 4.70
C ASN A 23 -38.97 -2.31 4.39
N LYS A 24 -38.00 -2.31 5.31
CA LYS A 24 -36.73 -1.61 5.13
C LYS A 24 -35.93 -2.26 3.99
N VAL A 25 -36.04 -1.70 2.79
CA VAL A 25 -35.32 -2.19 1.60
C VAL A 25 -33.89 -1.67 1.64
N TRP A 26 -32.92 -2.56 1.82
CA TRP A 26 -31.50 -2.25 1.71
C TRP A 26 -31.08 -2.26 0.25
N LYS A 27 -30.76 -1.09 -0.33
CA LYS A 27 -30.16 -1.00 -1.65
C LYS A 27 -28.64 -0.95 -1.52
N TRP A 28 -27.98 -2.02 -1.92
CA TRP A 28 -26.53 -2.09 -2.01
C TRP A 28 -26.08 -1.58 -3.38
N HIS A 29 -25.37 -0.45 -3.41
CA HIS A 29 -24.66 -0.01 -4.61
C HIS A 29 -23.24 -0.56 -4.55
N ILE A 30 -23.05 -1.73 -5.17
CA ILE A 30 -21.73 -2.35 -5.33
C ILE A 30 -21.28 -2.00 -6.74
N GLN A 31 -20.19 -1.26 -6.86
CA GLN A 31 -19.61 -0.98 -8.18
C GLN A 31 -19.06 -2.28 -8.77
N ASP A 32 -19.22 -2.46 -10.08
CA ASP A 32 -18.64 -3.60 -10.79
C ASP A 32 -17.10 -3.55 -10.66
N PRO A 33 -16.46 -4.56 -10.05
CA PRO A 33 -15.01 -4.62 -9.94
C PRO A 33 -14.29 -4.65 -11.30
N ALA A 34 -14.93 -5.19 -12.35
CA ALA A 34 -14.34 -5.33 -13.67
C ALA A 34 -14.37 -4.03 -14.49
N SER A 35 -15.20 -3.06 -14.12
CA SER A 35 -15.37 -1.80 -14.87
C SER A 35 -14.56 -0.63 -14.29
N GLN A 36 -13.69 -0.88 -13.31
CA GLN A 36 -12.93 0.17 -12.63
C GLN A 36 -11.78 0.69 -13.49
N LYS A 37 -11.66 2.01 -13.59
CA LYS A 37 -10.54 2.69 -14.25
C LYS A 37 -9.85 3.63 -13.27
N LEU A 38 -8.53 3.71 -13.42
CA LEU A 38 -7.71 4.71 -12.75
C LEU A 38 -8.16 6.10 -13.20
N THR A 39 -8.42 7.00 -12.26
CA THR A 39 -8.66 8.41 -12.57
C THR A 39 -7.84 9.26 -11.62
N TRP A 40 -7.09 10.20 -12.19
CA TRP A 40 -6.27 11.14 -11.45
C TRP A 40 -7.03 12.45 -11.28
N ASN A 41 -7.28 12.86 -10.03
CA ASN A 41 -7.83 14.20 -9.77
C ASN A 41 -6.81 15.30 -10.15
N LYS A 42 -5.52 14.98 -10.02
CA LYS A 42 -4.38 15.79 -10.45
C LYS A 42 -3.32 14.85 -11.02
N PRO A 43 -2.57 15.25 -12.06
CA PRO A 43 -1.48 14.43 -12.59
C PRO A 43 -0.54 13.98 -11.46
N PRO A 44 -0.18 12.69 -11.38
CA PRO A 44 0.71 12.20 -10.35
C PRO A 44 2.10 12.83 -10.52
N LYS A 45 2.75 13.16 -9.41
CA LYS A 45 4.09 13.78 -9.41
C LYS A 45 5.12 12.95 -8.66
N SER A 46 4.68 12.01 -7.85
CA SER A 46 5.52 11.23 -6.96
C SER A 46 5.26 9.74 -7.14
N VAL A 47 6.35 8.97 -7.21
CA VAL A 47 6.32 7.53 -7.42
C VAL A 47 7.23 6.83 -6.43
N LEU A 48 6.74 5.77 -5.78
CA LEU A 48 7.57 4.88 -4.99
C LEU A 48 8.00 3.69 -5.85
N VAL A 49 9.30 3.45 -5.96
CA VAL A 49 9.84 2.29 -6.67
C VAL A 49 10.33 1.25 -5.67
N ILE A 50 9.75 0.06 -5.71
CA ILE A 50 10.10 -1.09 -4.87
C ILE A 50 10.73 -2.15 -5.76
N LYS A 51 11.94 -2.61 -5.42
CA LYS A 51 12.57 -3.76 -6.10
C LYS A 51 12.69 -4.96 -5.18
N LYS A 52 12.66 -6.17 -5.73
CA LYS A 52 13.01 -7.39 -4.99
C LYS A 52 14.46 -7.29 -4.48
N ILE A 53 14.65 -7.69 -3.22
CA ILE A 53 15.93 -7.63 -2.51
C ILE A 53 16.87 -8.72 -3.06
N ARG A 54 18.18 -8.41 -3.16
CA ARG A 54 19.25 -9.34 -3.57
C ARG A 54 19.03 -10.04 -4.91
N ASP A 55 18.33 -9.38 -5.84
CA ASP A 55 18.13 -9.90 -7.20
C ASP A 55 18.90 -9.03 -8.20
N ALA A 56 20.06 -9.54 -8.65
CA ALA A 56 20.94 -8.80 -9.56
C ALA A 56 20.30 -8.57 -10.94
N SER A 57 19.36 -9.43 -11.36
CA SER A 57 18.66 -9.29 -12.64
C SER A 57 17.81 -8.02 -12.71
N LEU A 58 17.42 -7.48 -11.55
CA LEU A 58 16.60 -6.27 -11.47
C LEU A 58 17.41 -4.98 -11.45
N LEU A 59 18.73 -5.03 -11.34
CA LEU A 59 19.55 -3.82 -11.21
C LEU A 59 19.46 -2.93 -12.44
N GLN A 60 19.61 -3.50 -13.64
CA GLN A 60 19.51 -2.75 -14.90
C GLN A 60 18.08 -2.21 -15.13
N PRO A 61 17.02 -3.04 -15.06
CA PRO A 61 15.63 -2.56 -15.11
C PRO A 61 15.29 -1.47 -14.10
N PHE A 62 15.80 -1.58 -12.87
CA PHE A 62 15.60 -0.56 -11.84
C PHE A 62 16.25 0.76 -12.24
N LYS A 63 17.50 0.75 -12.72
CA LYS A 63 18.20 1.94 -13.18
C LYS A 63 17.48 2.59 -14.36
N GLU A 64 17.13 1.81 -15.38
CA GLU A 64 16.39 2.27 -16.56
C GLU A 64 15.06 2.93 -16.18
N LEU A 65 14.27 2.27 -15.33
CA LEU A 65 12.99 2.80 -14.86
C LEU A 65 13.19 4.13 -14.10
N CYS A 66 14.14 4.19 -13.17
CA CYS A 66 14.33 5.40 -12.36
C CYS A 66 14.84 6.58 -13.20
N ILE A 67 15.72 6.33 -14.18
CA ILE A 67 16.16 7.34 -15.15
C ILE A 67 14.97 7.86 -15.94
N PHE A 68 14.14 6.95 -16.48
CA PHE A 68 12.95 7.33 -17.23
C PHE A 68 11.98 8.20 -16.40
N LEU A 69 11.69 7.79 -15.16
CA LEU A 69 10.79 8.54 -14.28
C LEU A 69 11.34 9.91 -13.90
N THR A 70 12.66 10.02 -13.72
CA THR A 70 13.30 11.27 -13.25
C THR A 70 13.56 12.24 -14.40
N GLU A 71 14.18 11.77 -15.48
CA GLU A 71 14.64 12.64 -16.58
C GLU A 71 13.57 12.84 -17.66
N VAL A 72 12.74 11.83 -17.95
CA VAL A 72 11.73 11.92 -19.02
C VAL A 72 10.37 12.35 -18.47
N LYS A 73 10.00 11.87 -17.28
CA LYS A 73 8.70 12.18 -16.66
C LYS A 73 8.76 13.26 -15.59
N GLU A 74 9.95 13.75 -15.24
CA GLU A 74 10.16 14.81 -14.25
C GLU A 74 9.45 14.54 -12.92
N MET A 75 9.44 13.27 -12.48
CA MET A 75 8.76 12.83 -11.27
C MET A 75 9.71 12.75 -10.07
N ILE A 76 9.15 12.92 -8.88
CA ILE A 76 9.84 12.67 -7.62
C ILE A 76 9.85 11.15 -7.37
N VAL A 77 11.02 10.54 -7.45
CA VAL A 77 11.20 9.11 -7.21
C VAL A 77 11.56 8.87 -5.74
N TYR A 78 10.75 8.04 -5.07
CA TYR A 78 10.99 7.54 -3.72
C TYR A 78 11.56 6.12 -3.78
N VAL A 79 12.58 5.86 -2.97
CA VAL A 79 13.21 4.54 -2.82
C VAL A 79 13.59 4.29 -1.36
N GLU A 80 13.58 3.04 -0.91
CA GLU A 80 14.06 2.72 0.43
C GLU A 80 15.56 2.99 0.53
N LYS A 81 16.02 3.57 1.64
CA LYS A 81 17.44 3.95 1.82
C LYS A 81 18.40 2.77 1.57
N LYS A 82 18.06 1.58 2.05
CA LYS A 82 18.85 0.35 1.89
C LYS A 82 19.07 -0.05 0.43
N VAL A 83 18.22 0.39 -0.49
CA VAL A 83 18.38 0.13 -1.94
C VAL A 83 19.57 0.91 -2.49
N LEU A 84 19.79 2.14 -2.04
CA LEU A 84 20.89 2.97 -2.52
C LEU A 84 22.23 2.63 -1.83
N GLU A 85 22.18 1.94 -0.70
CA GLU A 85 23.36 1.40 -0.01
C GLU A 85 23.89 0.10 -0.66
N ASP A 86 23.19 -0.45 -1.66
CA ASP A 86 23.64 -1.60 -2.45
C ASP A 86 24.89 -1.20 -3.26
N PRO A 87 26.04 -1.89 -3.11
CA PRO A 87 27.27 -1.58 -3.83
C PRO A 87 27.09 -1.49 -5.35
N ALA A 88 26.21 -2.32 -5.92
CA ALA A 88 25.94 -2.31 -7.36
C ALA A 88 25.23 -1.03 -7.85
N ILE A 89 24.71 -0.23 -6.93
CA ILE A 89 24.04 1.05 -7.17
C ILE A 89 24.95 2.20 -6.70
N SER A 90 25.53 2.12 -5.50
CA SER A 90 26.38 3.18 -4.95
C SER A 90 27.66 3.42 -5.75
N ASP A 91 28.24 2.36 -6.31
CA ASP A 91 29.54 2.42 -6.99
C ASP A 91 29.41 2.77 -8.48
N ASP A 92 28.18 2.95 -8.98
CA ASP A 92 27.92 3.35 -10.36
C ASP A 92 27.88 4.88 -10.48
N GLU A 93 29.01 5.47 -10.90
CA GLU A 93 29.15 6.93 -11.08
C GLU A 93 28.12 7.51 -12.05
N ASN A 94 27.75 6.78 -13.11
CA ASN A 94 26.79 7.25 -14.11
C ASN A 94 25.36 7.32 -13.54
N PHE A 95 25.05 6.45 -12.58
CA PHE A 95 23.78 6.47 -11.86
C PHE A 95 23.79 7.42 -10.65
N GLY A 96 24.97 7.73 -10.10
CA GLY A 96 25.14 8.60 -8.94
C GLY A 96 24.49 9.98 -9.07
N ALA A 97 24.62 10.63 -10.23
CA ALA A 97 23.98 11.94 -10.46
C ALA A 97 22.44 11.89 -10.41
N ILE A 98 21.84 10.73 -10.70
CA ILE A 98 20.40 10.51 -10.66
C ILE A 98 19.96 10.15 -9.24
N THR A 99 20.75 9.36 -8.50
CA THR A 99 20.40 8.98 -7.12
C THR A 99 20.34 10.16 -6.17
N GLU A 100 21.12 11.22 -6.41
CA GLU A 100 21.04 12.49 -5.67
C GLU A 100 19.67 13.18 -5.77
N LYS A 101 18.91 12.93 -6.85
CA LYS A 101 17.56 13.47 -7.05
C LYS A 101 16.48 12.65 -6.33
N PHE A 102 16.80 11.46 -5.83
CA PHE A 102 15.83 10.58 -5.19
C PHE A 102 15.50 11.03 -3.77
N CYS A 103 14.25 10.79 -3.38
CA CYS A 103 13.83 10.87 -1.99
C CYS A 103 13.99 9.49 -1.34
N THR A 104 14.78 9.41 -0.27
CA THR A 104 14.92 8.17 0.50
C THR A 104 14.03 8.16 1.73
N PHE A 105 13.64 6.96 2.16
CA PHE A 105 12.92 6.75 3.42
C PHE A 105 13.44 5.49 4.12
N ARG A 106 13.22 5.41 5.42
CA ARG A 106 13.42 4.22 6.24
C ARG A 106 12.07 3.69 6.71
N ASP A 107 11.82 2.40 6.48
CA ASP A 107 10.53 1.75 6.72
C ASP A 107 10.11 1.72 8.20
N ASP A 108 11.06 1.81 9.11
CA ASP A 108 10.84 1.80 10.56
C ASP A 108 10.60 3.19 11.18
N LEU A 109 10.91 4.26 10.46
CA LEU A 109 10.99 5.61 11.02
C LEU A 109 10.22 6.68 10.24
N ASP A 110 10.11 6.53 8.92
CA ASP A 110 9.59 7.58 8.05
C ASP A 110 8.20 7.20 7.50
N ASP A 111 7.21 8.07 7.69
CA ASP A 111 5.88 7.91 7.07
C ASP A 111 5.83 8.57 5.69
N ILE A 112 5.72 7.74 4.65
CA ILE A 112 5.59 8.15 3.25
C ILE A 112 4.16 8.09 2.73
N SER A 113 3.17 7.72 3.55
CA SER A 113 1.79 7.43 3.13
C SER A 113 1.13 8.59 2.39
N ASN A 114 1.49 9.83 2.73
CA ASN A 114 0.95 11.05 2.15
C ASN A 114 1.87 11.76 1.14
N ARG A 115 2.94 11.08 0.70
CA ARG A 115 3.99 11.64 -0.18
C ARG A 115 4.09 10.97 -1.54
N VAL A 116 3.38 9.86 -1.74
CA VAL A 116 3.50 8.97 -2.90
C VAL A 116 2.14 8.89 -3.60
N ASP A 117 2.09 9.31 -4.87
CA ASP A 117 0.86 9.26 -5.66
C ASP A 117 0.58 7.87 -6.24
N PHE A 118 1.62 7.10 -6.57
CA PHE A 118 1.50 5.69 -6.99
C PHE A 118 2.79 4.89 -6.75
N ILE A 119 2.69 3.57 -6.85
CA ILE A 119 3.78 2.64 -6.54
C ILE A 119 4.09 1.80 -7.79
N ILE A 120 5.38 1.65 -8.10
CA ILE A 120 5.88 0.69 -9.08
C ILE A 120 6.69 -0.38 -8.36
N CYS A 121 6.30 -1.64 -8.56
CA CYS A 121 6.98 -2.81 -8.04
C CYS A 121 7.74 -3.53 -9.16
N LEU A 122 9.02 -3.81 -8.95
CA LEU A 122 9.88 -4.64 -9.79
C LEU A 122 10.18 -5.95 -9.07
N GLY A 123 9.54 -7.05 -9.47
CA GLY A 123 9.73 -8.35 -8.84
C GLY A 123 8.50 -9.25 -8.94
N GLY A 124 8.30 -10.09 -7.92
CA GLY A 124 7.10 -10.93 -7.79
C GLY A 124 6.15 -10.45 -6.71
N ASP A 125 5.24 -11.33 -6.29
CA ASP A 125 4.16 -11.03 -5.34
C ASP A 125 4.65 -10.46 -4.00
N GLY A 126 5.82 -10.89 -3.54
CA GLY A 126 6.43 -10.37 -2.30
C GLY A 126 6.67 -8.86 -2.29
N THR A 127 6.87 -8.24 -3.47
CA THR A 127 7.01 -6.77 -3.56
C THR A 127 5.68 -6.05 -3.32
N LEU A 128 4.54 -6.63 -3.71
CA LEU A 128 3.22 -6.09 -3.38
C LEU A 128 2.88 -6.29 -1.91
N LEU A 129 3.26 -7.42 -1.32
CA LEU A 129 3.09 -7.64 0.12
C LEU A 129 3.87 -6.59 0.92
N TYR A 130 5.08 -6.26 0.50
CA TYR A 130 5.88 -5.19 1.09
C TYR A 130 5.25 -3.81 0.88
N ALA A 131 4.75 -3.51 -0.34
CA ALA A 131 3.99 -2.28 -0.58
C ALA A 131 2.79 -2.18 0.37
N SER A 132 2.00 -3.25 0.52
CA SER A 132 0.89 -3.29 1.48
C SER A 132 1.35 -3.07 2.93
N SER A 133 2.52 -3.56 3.33
CA SER A 133 3.00 -3.31 4.70
C SER A 133 3.34 -1.85 4.96
N LEU A 134 3.84 -1.12 3.94
CA LEU A 134 4.17 0.31 4.06
C LEU A 134 2.94 1.21 4.20
N PHE A 135 1.81 0.82 3.61
CA PHE A 135 0.59 1.64 3.60
C PHE A 135 -0.53 0.92 4.37
N GLN A 136 -0.71 1.20 5.66
CA GLN A 136 -1.73 0.53 6.50
C GLN A 136 -3.15 1.12 6.41
N GLU A 137 -3.30 2.28 5.78
CA GLU A 137 -4.59 2.97 5.63
C GLU A 137 -5.02 3.04 4.16
N SER A 138 -4.64 4.11 3.46
CA SER A 138 -4.89 4.27 2.02
C SER A 138 -3.65 3.83 1.25
N VAL A 139 -3.84 2.90 0.31
CA VAL A 139 -2.77 2.41 -0.55
C VAL A 139 -2.87 3.15 -1.89
N PRO A 140 -1.80 3.84 -2.34
CA PRO A 140 -1.74 4.38 -3.69
C PRO A 140 -1.90 3.28 -4.74
N PRO A 141 -2.34 3.59 -5.98
CA PRO A 141 -2.37 2.60 -7.06
C PRO A 141 -1.01 1.90 -7.24
N VAL A 142 -1.04 0.56 -7.34
CA VAL A 142 0.17 -0.26 -7.46
C VAL A 142 0.25 -0.85 -8.87
N MET A 143 1.35 -0.54 -9.55
CA MET A 143 1.73 -1.14 -10.82
C MET A 143 2.87 -2.13 -10.57
N ALA A 144 2.76 -3.37 -11.05
CA ALA A 144 3.76 -4.39 -10.72
C ALA A 144 4.27 -5.16 -11.95
N PHE A 145 5.57 -5.08 -12.16
CA PHE A 145 6.30 -5.74 -13.23
C PHE A 145 6.99 -7.00 -12.73
N HIS A 146 6.83 -8.09 -13.48
CA HIS A 146 7.64 -9.29 -13.32
C HIS A 146 8.79 -9.29 -14.35
N LEU A 147 9.95 -9.79 -13.90
CA LEU A 147 11.17 -9.89 -14.73
C LEU A 147 11.69 -11.34 -14.82
N GLY A 148 10.89 -12.30 -14.35
CA GLY A 148 11.17 -13.73 -14.42
C GLY A 148 9.86 -14.51 -14.64
N SER A 149 9.66 -15.57 -13.86
CA SER A 149 8.38 -16.31 -13.85
C SER A 149 7.21 -15.38 -13.57
N LEU A 150 6.11 -15.57 -14.31
CA LEU A 150 4.86 -14.84 -14.10
C LEU A 150 4.32 -15.12 -12.69
N GLY A 151 4.18 -14.07 -11.88
CA GLY A 151 3.50 -14.11 -10.58
C GLY A 151 1.98 -13.92 -10.74
N PHE A 152 1.22 -14.19 -9.69
CA PHE A 152 -0.25 -14.04 -9.73
C PHE A 152 -0.67 -12.57 -9.63
N LEU A 153 0.10 -11.74 -8.92
CA LEU A 153 -0.21 -10.33 -8.67
C LEU A 153 0.57 -9.35 -9.55
N THR A 154 1.52 -9.85 -10.33
CA THR A 154 2.41 -9.05 -11.19
C THR A 154 2.08 -9.31 -12.67
N PRO A 155 1.12 -8.61 -13.27
CA PRO A 155 0.63 -8.94 -14.61
C PRO A 155 1.51 -8.37 -15.73
N PHE A 156 2.40 -7.42 -15.44
CA PHE A 156 3.13 -6.67 -16.46
C PHE A 156 4.53 -7.25 -16.70
N LYS A 157 4.89 -7.43 -17.98
CA LYS A 157 6.29 -7.65 -18.39
C LYS A 157 7.03 -6.33 -18.48
N PHE A 158 8.27 -6.31 -18.00
CA PHE A 158 9.08 -5.08 -17.99
C PHE A 158 9.45 -4.58 -19.41
N ASP A 159 9.52 -5.44 -20.42
CA ASP A 159 9.92 -5.08 -21.80
C ASP A 159 9.15 -3.90 -22.41
N THR A 160 7.93 -3.62 -21.92
CA THR A 160 7.06 -2.54 -22.42
C THR A 160 6.73 -1.49 -21.35
N TYR A 161 7.60 -1.36 -20.33
CA TYR A 161 7.32 -0.54 -19.14
C TYR A 161 6.99 0.91 -19.48
N GLN A 162 7.68 1.55 -20.42
CA GLN A 162 7.48 2.97 -20.73
C GLN A 162 6.05 3.25 -21.17
N SER A 163 5.53 2.49 -22.15
CA SER A 163 4.16 2.65 -22.64
C SER A 163 3.13 2.38 -21.54
N GLN A 164 3.37 1.38 -20.70
CA GLN A 164 2.43 1.04 -19.63
C GLN A 164 2.44 2.08 -18.49
N VAL A 165 3.62 2.60 -18.13
CA VAL A 165 3.75 3.70 -17.16
C VAL A 165 3.05 4.95 -17.69
N ASP A 166 3.15 5.23 -18.98
CA ASP A 166 2.45 6.35 -19.63
C ASP A 166 0.94 6.21 -19.53
N GLN A 167 0.40 5.03 -19.84
CA GLN A 167 -1.03 4.75 -19.68
C GLN A 167 -1.51 4.94 -18.23
N VAL A 168 -0.69 4.56 -17.25
CA VAL A 168 -1.00 4.77 -15.83
C VAL A 168 -0.99 6.27 -15.51
N ILE A 169 0.02 7.03 -15.91
CA ILE A 169 0.14 8.47 -15.63
C ILE A 169 -1.00 9.26 -16.28
N GLU A 170 -1.41 8.88 -17.51
CA GLU A 170 -2.52 9.51 -18.23
C GLU A 170 -3.90 9.16 -17.64
N GLY A 171 -3.98 8.18 -16.75
CA GLY A 171 -5.25 7.70 -16.19
C GLY A 171 -6.04 6.79 -17.14
N ASN A 172 -5.36 6.19 -18.14
CA ASN A 172 -5.96 5.29 -19.11
C ASN A 172 -5.80 3.81 -18.73
N ALA A 173 -5.55 3.51 -17.44
CA ALA A 173 -5.35 2.16 -16.95
C ALA A 173 -6.62 1.57 -16.29
N ALA A 174 -6.89 0.30 -16.55
CA ALA A 174 -7.85 -0.48 -15.77
C ALA A 174 -7.26 -0.80 -14.38
N ILE A 175 -8.10 -0.87 -13.35
CA ILE A 175 -7.68 -1.20 -11.98
C ILE A 175 -8.44 -2.41 -11.48
N VAL A 176 -7.75 -3.26 -10.73
CA VAL A 176 -8.35 -4.32 -9.93
C VAL A 176 -8.23 -3.95 -8.45
N LEU A 177 -9.37 -3.94 -7.75
CA LEU A 177 -9.40 -3.73 -6.31
C LEU A 177 -9.24 -5.06 -5.58
N ARG A 178 -8.20 -5.13 -4.74
CA ARG A 178 -7.94 -6.28 -3.88
C ARG A 178 -8.28 -5.93 -2.44
N SER A 179 -9.14 -6.75 -1.84
CA SER A 179 -9.52 -6.60 -0.44
C SER A 179 -8.31 -6.80 0.49
N ARG A 180 -8.37 -6.18 1.67
CA ARG A 180 -7.40 -6.38 2.75
C ARG A 180 -8.11 -6.77 4.03
N LEU A 181 -7.56 -7.76 4.72
CA LEU A 181 -8.02 -8.18 6.03
C LEU A 181 -7.46 -7.24 7.08
N LYS A 182 -8.36 -6.65 7.88
CA LYS A 182 -7.99 -5.83 9.04
C LYS A 182 -7.93 -6.72 10.28
N VAL A 183 -6.72 -6.94 10.79
CA VAL A 183 -6.43 -7.77 11.96
C VAL A 183 -6.23 -6.87 13.18
N ARG A 184 -6.88 -7.20 14.30
CA ARG A 184 -6.66 -6.53 15.60
C ARG A 184 -6.17 -7.57 16.60
N VAL A 185 -4.96 -7.37 17.11
CA VAL A 185 -4.39 -8.25 18.14
C VAL A 185 -4.72 -7.69 19.51
N LEU A 186 -5.43 -8.47 20.32
CA LEU A 186 -5.78 -8.14 21.70
C LEU A 186 -4.87 -8.95 22.62
N LYS A 187 -3.97 -8.27 23.33
CA LYS A 187 -3.13 -8.90 24.36
C LYS A 187 -3.83 -8.75 25.70
N ASP A 188 -4.42 -9.84 26.19
CA ASP A 188 -4.88 -9.89 27.57
C ASP A 188 -3.68 -10.08 28.51
N ASN A 189 -3.60 -9.22 29.53
CA ASN A 189 -2.55 -9.31 30.54
C ASN A 189 -2.95 -10.38 31.56
N TRP A 190 -2.54 -11.62 31.33
CA TRP A 190 -2.86 -12.76 32.20
C TRP A 190 -2.13 -12.69 33.57
N GLU A 191 -1.17 -11.79 33.75
CA GLU A 191 -0.29 -11.71 34.94
C GLU A 191 -0.95 -11.15 36.22
N LYS A 192 -2.25 -10.80 36.22
CA LYS A 192 -2.95 -10.33 37.43
C LYS A 192 -4.11 -11.21 37.91
N LYS A 193 -4.25 -12.45 37.40
CA LYS A 193 -5.31 -13.37 37.84
C LYS A 193 -4.80 -14.65 38.52
N ALA A 194 -3.62 -14.58 39.14
CA ALA A 194 -3.05 -15.68 39.92
C ALA A 194 -2.53 -15.20 41.30
N ARG A 195 -3.44 -14.70 42.15
CA ARG A 195 -3.33 -14.83 43.61
C ARG A 195 -4.72 -15.14 44.15
N LEU A 196 -5.02 -16.43 44.23
CA LEU A 196 -6.09 -16.96 45.08
C LEU A 196 -5.42 -17.35 46.39
N ASP A 197 -5.58 -16.53 47.43
CA ASP A 197 -5.35 -16.98 48.80
C ASP A 197 -6.58 -17.80 49.26
N GLU A 198 -6.35 -18.82 50.10
CA GLU A 198 -7.27 -19.89 50.54
C GLU A 198 -8.54 -19.45 51.30
N LYS A 199 -8.96 -18.19 51.21
CA LYS A 199 -10.22 -17.72 51.80
C LYS A 199 -10.97 -16.90 50.76
N GLY A 200 -11.87 -17.55 50.04
CA GLY A 200 -12.65 -17.02 48.92
C GLY A 200 -13.43 -15.73 49.23
N ILE A 201 -12.73 -14.60 49.16
CA ILE A 201 -13.30 -13.25 49.17
C ILE A 201 -12.67 -12.50 48.00
N ILE A 202 -13.47 -12.23 46.97
CA ILE A 202 -13.08 -11.38 45.85
C ILE A 202 -13.18 -9.93 46.32
N LEU A 203 -12.05 -9.28 46.53
CA LEU A 203 -11.99 -7.82 46.66
C LEU A 203 -11.86 -7.22 45.26
N THR A 204 -12.97 -6.76 44.68
CA THR A 204 -12.93 -5.90 43.48
C THR A 204 -12.61 -4.47 43.91
N ASN A 205 -11.32 -4.17 44.12
CA ASN A 205 -10.90 -2.78 44.28
C ASN A 205 -10.49 -2.20 42.91
N GLY A 206 -11.24 -1.18 42.51
CA GLY A 206 -10.70 0.00 41.85
C GLY A 206 -10.74 -0.03 40.33
N ASP A 207 -11.56 0.87 39.79
CA ASP A 207 -11.38 1.50 38.48
C ASP A 207 -9.90 1.68 38.16
N THR A 208 -9.38 0.81 37.31
CA THR A 208 -8.22 1.11 36.48
C THR A 208 -8.54 0.54 35.12
N GLU A 209 -9.14 1.39 34.30
CA GLU A 209 -9.30 1.22 32.86
C GLU A 209 -7.89 1.05 32.26
N SER A 210 -7.37 -0.16 32.36
CA SER A 210 -6.07 -0.54 31.86
C SER A 210 -6.19 -0.55 30.35
N ARG A 211 -5.85 0.60 29.74
CA ARG A 211 -5.84 0.87 28.30
C ARG A 211 -5.32 -0.37 27.56
N ARG A 212 -6.24 -1.18 27.03
CA ARG A 212 -5.92 -2.40 26.28
C ARG A 212 -5.02 -1.97 25.13
N LYS A 213 -3.76 -2.41 25.13
CA LYS A 213 -2.85 -2.19 24.00
C LYS A 213 -3.34 -3.10 22.87
N SER A 214 -4.10 -2.55 21.93
CA SER A 214 -4.45 -3.23 20.68
C SER A 214 -3.56 -2.72 19.56
N VAL A 215 -2.94 -3.64 18.83
CA VAL A 215 -2.21 -3.30 17.59
C VAL A 215 -3.07 -3.74 16.40
N GLN A 216 -3.10 -2.93 15.35
CA GLN A 216 -3.94 -3.13 14.17
C GLN A 216 -3.06 -3.26 12.92
N TYR A 217 -3.34 -4.25 12.09
CA TYR A 217 -2.62 -4.52 10.83
C TYR A 217 -3.62 -4.72 9.69
N GLN A 218 -3.22 -4.40 8.47
CA GLN A 218 -3.95 -4.75 7.25
C GLN A 218 -3.08 -5.63 6.34
N VAL A 219 -3.63 -6.76 5.90
CA VAL A 219 -2.94 -7.77 5.07
C VAL A 219 -3.72 -7.98 3.77
N ILE A 220 -3.04 -8.08 2.62
CA ILE A 220 -3.69 -8.41 1.34
C ILE A 220 -4.36 -9.77 1.45
N SER A 221 -5.64 -9.87 1.06
CA SER A 221 -6.27 -11.17 0.86
C SER A 221 -5.89 -11.71 -0.52
N GLU A 222 -5.18 -12.83 -0.55
CA GLU A 222 -5.11 -13.66 -1.76
C GLU A 222 -6.44 -14.41 -1.89
N ALA A 223 -7.28 -13.95 -2.80
CA ALA A 223 -8.45 -14.67 -3.29
C ALA A 223 -8.56 -14.43 -4.80
#